data_AF-K6AZY3-F1
#
_entry.id   AF-K6AZY3-F1
#
_cell.length_a   1.000
_cell.length_b   1.000
_cell.length_c   1.000
_cell.angle_alpha   90.00
_cell.angle_beta   90.00
_cell.angle_gamma   90.00
#
_symmetry.space_group_name_H-M   'P 1'
#
loop_
_entity.id
_entity.type
_entity.pdbx_description
1 polymer ?
#
loop_
_entity_poly.entity_id
_entity_poly.type
_entity_poly.pdbx_seq_one_letter_code
_entity_poly.pdbx_strand_id
1 'polypeptide(L)'
;MINITNKIDCCGCNACGDVCTYNAISFEKDIEGFWYPIIDKTKCVNCGLCDSVCPIINVKKLKKNDLEQSICYAAEHKNIEVVFDSTSGGVFSALADVIYMNKGYVGGAVFDENFLVKHYISNDKKDLIKLRSSKYLQSNLEGFYKEVRGLLKIGEKVLVCGTPCQMAALRAFLRKDYENLIIADFICLGVNSPKVWRKYLDSFEERYAHKVIYCKAKSKEYGWRNLTQKVILDNGKEYYETGDQSDFTKGYLRTHVYARPSCYECKFKGYPRIADITLADFWKIEKIDKTLDKDLGTSLVMINSEKGKDFFEKIKSRINYHKVPFCSIEMGNMALKESMPPALVDRKQFFDDLDKMTFLQIAQKYISESDNKGVKTRIKPLLKNIRGMFKLFCDTRFSLISLYKLLYNNSLLEILHGHFIFPTPHSVIRIRRGAIVEKKGRMVLGWKKFPKSHLESRLLVDKGAKIVIGGNVNIGYGADIEVFPGGELIFKGGTGTNISTTIICSEKIIIGRDVQIGRNVTIRDNNGGHYINRQGYKNSRPVVIGDKVWLCEGCVIMPGVKIGDGAIVGAHAFVTSNVPAHALVSGNPAVVVDEDILWKY
;
A
#
# COMPACT_ATOMS: atom_id res chain seq x y z
N MET A 1 -10.82 -8.88 40.88
CA MET A 1 -11.97 -8.84 39.96
C MET A 1 -11.71 -7.70 39.00
N ILE A 2 -11.88 -7.92 37.69
CA ILE A 2 -11.59 -6.86 36.71
C ILE A 2 -12.52 -5.67 36.93
N ASN A 3 -11.94 -4.51 37.19
CA ASN A 3 -12.64 -3.24 37.22
C ASN A 3 -11.82 -2.20 36.45
N ILE A 4 -12.27 -1.83 35.26
CA ILE A 4 -11.52 -0.92 34.39
C ILE A 4 -11.88 0.52 34.76
N THR A 5 -11.10 1.12 35.64
CA THR A 5 -11.20 2.56 35.99
C THR A 5 -10.37 3.43 35.06
N ASN A 6 -9.28 2.88 34.50
CA ASN A 6 -8.45 3.53 33.49
C ASN A 6 -8.41 2.69 32.21
N LYS A 7 -8.74 3.31 31.07
CA LYS A 7 -8.78 2.66 29.75
C LYS A 7 -7.42 2.08 29.31
N ILE A 8 -6.31 2.57 29.86
CA ILE A 8 -4.96 2.06 29.58
C ILE A 8 -4.78 0.61 30.09
N ASP A 9 -5.51 0.24 31.13
CA ASP A 9 -5.40 -1.07 31.80
C ASP A 9 -6.21 -2.18 31.11
N CYS A 10 -6.78 -1.92 29.93
CA CYS A 10 -7.49 -2.92 29.15
C CYS A 10 -7.07 -2.92 27.68
N CYS A 11 -6.41 -3.99 27.24
CA CYS A 11 -6.04 -4.20 25.83
C CYS A 11 -7.20 -4.71 24.95
N GLY A 12 -8.36 -5.00 25.54
CA GLY A 12 -9.57 -5.35 24.80
C GLY A 12 -9.51 -6.71 24.09
N CYS A 13 -8.90 -7.73 24.73
CA CYS A 13 -8.69 -9.06 24.18
C CYS A 13 -9.84 -10.06 24.37
N ASN A 14 -10.91 -9.72 25.10
CA ASN A 14 -12.06 -10.59 25.42
C ASN A 14 -11.79 -11.84 26.31
N ALA A 15 -10.56 -12.12 26.73
CA ALA A 15 -10.23 -13.32 27.52
C ALA A 15 -11.01 -13.46 28.84
N CYS A 16 -11.33 -12.34 29.50
CA CYS A 16 -12.11 -12.34 30.73
C CYS A 16 -13.55 -12.82 30.52
N GLY A 17 -14.18 -12.46 29.40
CA GLY A 17 -15.49 -12.98 29.02
C GLY A 17 -15.42 -14.47 28.71
N ASP A 18 -14.38 -14.88 27.96
CA ASP A 18 -14.21 -16.28 27.58
C ASP A 18 -13.99 -17.23 28.76
N VAL A 19 -13.33 -16.77 29.83
CA VAL A 19 -13.11 -17.62 31.02
C VAL A 19 -14.32 -17.65 31.95
N CYS A 20 -15.28 -16.72 31.80
CA CYS A 20 -16.44 -16.62 32.67
C CYS A 20 -17.48 -17.70 32.33
N THR A 21 -17.66 -18.68 33.22
CA THR A 21 -18.66 -19.75 33.05
C THR A 21 -20.08 -19.33 33.45
N TYR A 22 -20.22 -18.20 34.16
CA TYR A 22 -21.50 -17.67 34.63
C TYR A 22 -22.07 -16.59 33.70
N ASN A 23 -21.42 -16.30 32.57
CA ASN A 23 -21.79 -15.24 31.64
C ASN A 23 -22.02 -13.88 32.36
N ALA A 24 -21.20 -13.61 33.36
CA ALA A 24 -21.26 -12.41 34.19
C ALA A 24 -20.48 -11.22 33.59
N ILE A 25 -19.84 -11.39 32.42
CA ILE A 25 -19.02 -10.36 31.79
C ILE A 25 -19.53 -10.13 30.37
N SER A 26 -19.99 -8.92 30.08
CA SER A 26 -20.33 -8.43 28.74
C SER A 26 -19.30 -7.39 28.28
N PHE A 27 -19.41 -6.92 27.04
CA PHE A 27 -18.51 -5.89 26.49
C PHE A 27 -19.31 -4.75 25.89
N GLU A 28 -19.10 -3.53 26.39
CA GLU A 28 -19.76 -2.33 25.86
C GLU A 28 -18.74 -1.43 25.17
N LYS A 29 -19.17 -0.81 24.06
CA LYS A 29 -18.38 0.14 23.30
C LYS A 29 -18.44 1.52 23.98
N ASP A 30 -17.29 2.17 24.07
CA ASP A 30 -17.20 3.56 24.48
C ASP A 30 -17.46 4.53 23.30
N ILE A 31 -17.37 5.83 23.58
CA ILE A 31 -17.50 6.90 22.58
C ILE A 31 -16.48 6.81 21.43
N GLU A 32 -15.39 6.07 21.62
CA GLU A 32 -14.31 5.90 20.65
C GLU A 32 -14.51 4.64 19.80
N GLY A 33 -15.57 3.86 20.05
CA GLY A 33 -15.86 2.59 19.40
C GLY A 33 -15.05 1.41 19.93
N PHE A 34 -14.28 1.61 21.00
CA PHE A 34 -13.52 0.57 21.67
C PHE A 34 -14.36 -0.10 22.73
N TRP A 35 -14.30 -1.43 22.84
CA TRP A 35 -15.04 -2.13 23.90
C TRP A 35 -14.21 -2.38 25.16
N TYR A 36 -14.94 -2.44 26.28
CA TYR A 36 -14.43 -2.70 27.63
C TYR A 36 -15.36 -3.68 28.38
N PRO A 37 -14.81 -4.55 29.24
CA PRO A 37 -15.61 -5.51 29.99
C PRO A 37 -16.47 -4.83 31.06
N ILE A 38 -17.73 -5.25 31.17
CA ILE A 38 -18.64 -4.86 32.25
C ILE A 38 -19.08 -6.11 33.00
N ILE A 39 -19.02 -6.03 34.34
CA ILE A 39 -19.36 -7.16 35.21
C ILE A 39 -20.78 -6.98 35.75
N ASP A 40 -21.64 -7.95 35.46
CA ASP A 40 -22.91 -8.15 36.12
C ASP A 40 -22.67 -8.75 37.52
N LYS A 41 -22.77 -7.91 38.55
CA LYS A 41 -22.56 -8.30 39.95
C LYS A 41 -23.56 -9.33 40.45
N THR A 42 -24.73 -9.47 39.81
CA THR A 42 -25.74 -10.46 40.21
C THR A 42 -25.38 -11.87 39.78
N LYS A 43 -24.60 -12.01 38.69
CA LYS A 43 -24.12 -13.30 38.16
C LYS A 43 -22.70 -13.64 38.61
N CYS A 44 -21.90 -12.64 38.99
CA CYS A 44 -20.51 -12.85 39.36
C CYS A 44 -20.37 -13.54 40.72
N VAL A 45 -19.72 -14.70 40.73
CA VAL A 45 -19.40 -15.46 41.96
C VAL A 45 -18.04 -15.14 42.57
N ASN A 46 -17.37 -14.06 42.12
CA ASN A 46 -16.07 -13.60 42.63
C ASN A 46 -14.94 -14.65 42.62
N CYS A 47 -14.92 -15.55 41.63
CA CYS A 47 -13.93 -16.63 41.52
C CYS A 47 -12.51 -16.18 41.11
N GLY A 48 -12.28 -14.92 40.76
CA GLY A 48 -10.96 -14.37 40.38
C GLY A 48 -10.41 -14.84 39.01
N LEU A 49 -11.15 -15.67 38.27
CA LEU A 49 -10.62 -16.24 37.01
C LEU A 49 -10.36 -15.17 35.94
N CYS A 50 -11.17 -14.10 35.89
CA CYS A 50 -10.97 -12.99 34.97
C CYS A 50 -9.61 -12.30 35.18
N ASP A 51 -9.18 -12.12 36.43
CA ASP A 51 -7.85 -11.55 36.72
C ASP A 51 -6.74 -12.52 36.33
N SER A 52 -6.94 -13.82 36.58
CA SER A 52 -5.94 -14.86 36.27
C SER A 52 -5.61 -14.98 34.78
N VAL A 53 -6.56 -14.65 33.90
CA VAL A 53 -6.37 -14.69 32.44
C VAL A 53 -6.08 -13.32 31.85
N CYS A 54 -6.15 -12.24 32.63
CA CYS A 54 -5.89 -10.90 32.15
C CYS A 54 -4.41 -10.77 31.77
N PRO A 55 -4.08 -10.47 30.50
CA PRO A 55 -2.68 -10.44 30.07
C PRO A 55 -1.93 -9.20 30.60
N ILE A 56 -2.64 -8.12 30.95
CA ILE A 56 -2.04 -6.90 31.53
C ILE A 56 -1.58 -7.17 32.96
N ILE A 57 -2.44 -7.76 33.79
CA ILE A 57 -2.13 -8.12 35.18
C ILE A 57 -0.97 -9.12 35.22
N ASN A 58 -0.98 -10.12 34.33
CA ASN A 58 -0.04 -11.23 34.36
C ASN A 58 1.18 -11.06 33.43
N VAL A 59 1.41 -9.87 32.87
CA VAL A 59 2.39 -9.65 31.79
C VAL A 59 3.81 -10.12 32.15
N LYS A 60 4.26 -9.88 33.39
CA LYS A 60 5.59 -10.27 33.86
C LYS A 60 5.81 -11.78 33.83
N LYS A 61 4.76 -12.56 34.14
CA LYS A 61 4.79 -14.03 34.10
C LYS A 61 4.67 -14.57 32.68
N LEU A 62 3.95 -13.87 31.82
CA LEU A 62 3.64 -14.30 30.44
C LEU A 62 4.77 -14.02 29.46
N LYS A 63 5.53 -12.93 29.66
CA LYS A 63 6.73 -12.62 28.90
C LYS A 63 7.87 -13.56 29.30
N LYS A 64 7.86 -14.75 28.71
CA LYS A 64 8.91 -15.77 28.82
C LYS A 64 8.90 -16.69 27.60
N ASN A 65 10.08 -17.19 27.24
CA ASN A 65 10.30 -18.34 26.37
C ASN A 65 11.65 -18.99 26.76
N ASP A 66 11.98 -20.11 26.13
CA ASP A 66 13.14 -20.97 26.39
C ASP A 66 14.41 -20.59 25.59
N LEU A 67 14.35 -19.56 24.73
CA LEU A 67 15.55 -18.96 24.13
C LEU A 67 15.98 -17.69 24.88
N GLU A 68 17.27 -17.58 25.20
CA GLU A 68 17.86 -16.38 25.80
C GLU A 68 17.73 -15.14 24.90
N GLN A 69 17.92 -15.34 23.59
CA GLN A 69 17.81 -14.30 22.58
C GLN A 69 17.16 -14.85 21.30
N SER A 70 16.32 -14.04 20.66
CA SER A 70 15.65 -14.45 19.43
C SER A 70 16.62 -14.66 18.27
N ILE A 71 16.43 -15.74 17.51
CA ILE A 71 17.14 -15.96 16.25
C ILE A 71 16.40 -15.20 15.15
N CYS A 72 17.10 -14.34 14.41
CA CYS A 72 16.48 -13.41 13.47
C CYS A 72 16.80 -13.74 12.01
N TYR A 73 15.79 -13.65 11.15
CA TYR A 73 15.90 -13.84 9.71
C TYR A 73 15.18 -12.72 8.94
N ALA A 74 15.75 -12.31 7.81
CA ALA A 74 14.99 -11.70 6.73
C ALA A 74 14.41 -12.82 5.85
N ALA A 75 13.13 -12.76 5.50
CA ALA A 75 12.50 -13.80 4.70
C ALA A 75 11.40 -13.27 3.77
N GLU A 76 11.26 -13.95 2.64
CA GLU A 76 10.18 -13.76 1.66
C GLU A 76 9.69 -15.14 1.15
N HIS A 77 8.41 -15.24 0.84
CA HIS A 77 7.82 -16.42 0.24
C HIS A 77 8.31 -16.59 -1.21
N LYS A 78 8.58 -17.82 -1.65
CA LYS A 78 9.08 -18.08 -3.01
C LYS A 78 8.02 -17.83 -4.10
N ASN A 79 6.75 -18.07 -3.78
CA ASN A 79 5.64 -17.69 -4.65
C ASN A 79 5.37 -16.17 -4.54
N ILE A 80 5.55 -15.46 -5.66
CA ILE A 80 5.40 -14.01 -5.78
C ILE A 80 3.96 -13.52 -5.54
N GLU A 81 2.94 -14.28 -5.91
CA GLU A 81 1.53 -13.93 -5.65
C GLU A 81 1.26 -13.90 -4.15
N VAL A 82 1.82 -14.85 -3.41
CA VAL A 82 1.72 -14.89 -1.94
C VAL A 82 2.41 -13.67 -1.34
N VAL A 83 3.57 -13.28 -1.87
CA VAL A 83 4.24 -12.04 -1.47
C VAL A 83 3.34 -10.86 -1.79
N PHE A 84 2.87 -10.69 -3.02
CA PHE A 84 2.06 -9.55 -3.45
C PHE A 84 0.76 -9.41 -2.65
N ASP A 85 0.14 -10.55 -2.32
CA ASP A 85 -1.10 -10.56 -1.55
C ASP A 85 -0.89 -10.37 -0.03
N SER A 86 0.31 -10.59 0.47
CA SER A 86 0.66 -10.39 1.89
C SER A 86 1.10 -8.94 2.18
N THR A 87 1.01 -8.51 3.44
CA THR A 87 1.50 -7.18 3.87
C THR A 87 2.99 -6.99 3.61
N SER A 88 3.76 -8.07 3.74
CA SER A 88 5.23 -8.09 3.77
C SER A 88 5.74 -9.28 2.95
N GLY A 89 6.84 -9.93 3.35
CA GLY A 89 7.38 -11.11 2.69
C GLY A 89 6.50 -12.38 2.69
N GLY A 90 5.29 -12.37 3.26
CA GLY A 90 4.37 -13.51 3.16
C GLY A 90 4.69 -14.74 4.03
N VAL A 91 5.51 -14.58 5.06
CA VAL A 91 5.94 -15.68 5.95
C VAL A 91 4.78 -16.31 6.73
N PHE A 92 3.76 -15.53 7.13
CA PHE A 92 2.56 -16.09 7.78
C PHE A 92 1.88 -17.14 6.91
N SER A 93 1.79 -16.91 5.60
CA SER A 93 1.25 -17.89 4.66
C SER A 93 2.08 -19.17 4.60
N ALA A 94 3.42 -19.08 4.71
CA ALA A 94 4.29 -20.25 4.79
C ALA A 94 4.05 -21.08 6.05
N LEU A 95 3.88 -20.41 7.20
CA LEU A 95 3.54 -21.06 8.48
C LEU A 95 2.18 -21.76 8.40
N ALA A 96 1.18 -21.08 7.86
CA ALA A 96 -0.17 -21.59 7.69
C ALA A 96 -0.23 -22.80 6.75
N ASP A 97 0.50 -22.76 5.63
CA ASP A 97 0.59 -23.86 4.67
C ASP A 97 1.03 -25.17 5.33
N VAL A 98 2.03 -25.13 6.23
CA VAL A 98 2.50 -26.32 6.95
C VAL A 98 1.42 -26.91 7.83
N ILE A 99 0.60 -26.07 8.49
CA ILE A 99 -0.51 -26.54 9.33
C ILE A 99 -1.62 -27.15 8.47
N TYR A 100 -2.05 -26.48 7.40
CA TYR A 100 -3.10 -26.98 6.51
C TYR A 100 -2.70 -28.28 5.81
N MET A 101 -1.44 -28.43 5.41
CA MET A 101 -0.92 -29.71 4.86
C MET A 101 -1.05 -30.87 5.86
N ASN A 102 -1.00 -30.57 7.15
CA ASN A 102 -1.17 -31.52 8.24
C ASN A 102 -2.62 -31.61 8.73
N LYS A 103 -3.59 -31.09 7.95
CA LYS A 103 -5.03 -31.02 8.29
C LYS A 103 -5.33 -30.27 9.60
N GLY A 104 -4.41 -29.42 10.06
CA GLY A 104 -4.60 -28.61 11.27
C GLY A 104 -5.36 -27.31 10.99
N TYR A 105 -5.49 -26.51 12.05
CA TYR A 105 -6.27 -25.28 12.07
C TYR A 105 -5.38 -24.04 12.16
N VAL A 106 -5.70 -23.01 11.38
CA VAL A 106 -5.02 -21.72 11.40
C VAL A 106 -5.98 -20.64 11.86
N GLY A 107 -5.62 -19.96 12.94
CA GLY A 107 -6.34 -18.85 13.53
C GLY A 107 -5.68 -17.50 13.28
N GLY A 108 -6.49 -16.48 13.00
CA GLY A 108 -6.04 -15.10 12.85
C GLY A 108 -7.19 -14.14 12.58
N ALA A 109 -6.86 -12.93 12.14
CA ALA A 109 -7.84 -11.85 11.97
C ALA A 109 -8.46 -11.82 10.56
N VAL A 110 -9.79 -11.70 10.49
CA VAL A 110 -10.58 -11.50 9.26
C VAL A 110 -11.45 -10.25 9.37
N PHE A 111 -11.86 -9.68 8.24
CA PHE A 111 -12.93 -8.70 8.21
C PHE A 111 -14.30 -9.40 8.28
N ASP A 112 -15.26 -8.79 8.96
CA ASP A 112 -16.67 -9.11 8.82
C ASP A 112 -17.32 -8.31 7.68
N GLU A 113 -18.62 -8.49 7.48
CA GLU A 113 -19.42 -7.81 6.46
C GLU A 113 -19.44 -6.28 6.59
N ASN A 114 -19.08 -5.74 7.76
CA ASN A 114 -19.01 -4.30 8.02
C ASN A 114 -17.57 -3.75 7.97
N PHE A 115 -16.60 -4.57 7.58
CA PHE A 115 -15.16 -4.30 7.64
C PHE A 115 -14.64 -4.00 9.05
N LEU A 116 -15.30 -4.54 10.08
CA LEU A 116 -14.73 -4.66 11.42
C LEU A 116 -13.95 -5.96 11.52
N VAL A 117 -13.08 -6.08 12.54
CA VAL A 117 -12.16 -7.22 12.64
C VAL A 117 -12.63 -8.20 13.70
N LYS A 118 -12.64 -9.48 13.36
CA LYS A 118 -12.82 -10.59 14.30
C LYS A 118 -11.72 -11.64 14.11
N HIS A 119 -11.40 -12.38 15.17
CA HIS A 119 -10.59 -13.57 15.02
C HIS A 119 -11.44 -14.73 14.52
N TYR A 120 -10.82 -15.54 13.69
CA TYR A 120 -11.41 -16.67 12.99
C TYR A 120 -10.39 -17.79 12.97
N ILE A 121 -10.84 -19.03 13.04
CA ILE A 121 -10.00 -20.22 12.94
C ILE A 121 -10.64 -21.21 11.97
N SER A 122 -9.82 -21.81 11.11
CA SER A 122 -10.29 -22.74 10.08
C SER A 122 -9.23 -23.77 9.74
N ASN A 123 -9.67 -24.93 9.26
CA ASN A 123 -8.82 -25.96 8.66
C ASN A 123 -8.92 -25.98 7.11
N ASP A 124 -9.70 -25.09 6.50
CA ASP A 124 -9.78 -24.94 5.05
C ASP A 124 -8.71 -23.97 4.54
N LYS A 125 -7.79 -24.49 3.73
CA LYS A 125 -6.75 -23.70 3.08
C LYS A 125 -7.30 -22.52 2.25
N LYS A 126 -8.52 -22.63 1.70
CA LYS A 126 -9.16 -21.53 0.95
C LYS A 126 -9.37 -20.29 1.80
N ASP A 127 -9.46 -20.41 3.12
CA ASP A 127 -9.60 -19.27 4.01
C ASP A 127 -8.29 -18.50 4.25
N LEU A 128 -7.15 -19.02 3.81
CA LEU A 128 -5.87 -18.34 3.99
C LEU A 128 -5.87 -16.93 3.37
N ILE A 129 -6.58 -16.73 2.25
CA ILE A 129 -6.69 -15.41 1.62
C ILE A 129 -7.38 -14.38 2.53
N LYS A 130 -8.36 -14.81 3.34
CA LYS A 130 -9.06 -13.95 4.31
C LYS A 130 -8.14 -13.57 5.47
N LEU A 131 -7.26 -14.49 5.87
CA LEU A 131 -6.30 -14.33 6.96
C LEU A 131 -5.07 -13.50 6.57
N ARG A 132 -4.75 -13.41 5.27
CA ARG A 132 -3.67 -12.57 4.76
C ARG A 132 -3.95 -11.08 5.00
N SER A 133 -2.88 -10.30 4.84
CA SER A 133 -2.84 -8.85 5.01
C SER A 133 -3.15 -8.36 6.43
N SER A 134 -2.67 -7.17 6.74
CA SER A 134 -2.79 -6.56 8.06
C SER A 134 -4.10 -5.80 8.18
N LYS A 135 -4.73 -5.93 9.34
CA LYS A 135 -6.02 -5.30 9.67
C LYS A 135 -5.80 -4.45 10.93
N TYR A 136 -5.64 -3.15 10.75
CA TYR A 136 -5.11 -2.22 11.77
C TYR A 136 -6.15 -1.78 12.81
N LEU A 137 -7.01 -2.69 13.28
CA LEU A 137 -8.15 -2.39 14.16
C LEU A 137 -8.19 -3.30 15.37
N GLN A 138 -8.96 -2.90 16.39
CA GLN A 138 -9.32 -3.82 17.47
C GLN A 138 -10.07 -5.01 16.88
N SER A 139 -9.59 -6.22 17.13
CA SER A 139 -10.27 -7.46 16.75
C SER A 139 -11.14 -7.97 17.87
N ASN A 140 -12.36 -8.41 17.57
CA ASN A 140 -13.21 -9.19 18.48
C ASN A 140 -12.68 -10.63 18.62
N LEU A 141 -12.49 -11.11 19.85
CA LEU A 141 -12.03 -12.46 20.19
C LEU A 141 -13.03 -13.23 21.06
N GLU A 142 -14.27 -12.76 21.20
CA GLU A 142 -15.29 -13.47 21.96
C GLU A 142 -15.51 -14.89 21.41
N GLY A 143 -15.42 -15.88 22.30
CA GLY A 143 -15.51 -17.31 21.98
C GLY A 143 -14.23 -17.92 21.40
N PHE A 144 -13.34 -17.13 20.81
CA PHE A 144 -12.18 -17.61 20.06
C PHE A 144 -11.22 -18.43 20.93
N TYR A 145 -10.96 -18.01 22.17
CA TYR A 145 -10.03 -18.75 23.03
C TYR A 145 -10.62 -20.08 23.50
N LYS A 146 -11.94 -20.15 23.71
CA LYS A 146 -12.65 -21.39 24.03
C LYS A 146 -12.51 -22.39 22.88
N GLU A 147 -12.71 -21.93 21.65
CA GLU A 147 -12.61 -22.73 20.43
C GLU A 147 -11.20 -23.29 20.24
N VAL A 148 -10.16 -22.45 20.33
CA VAL A 148 -8.76 -22.89 20.27
C VAL A 148 -8.46 -23.95 21.33
N ARG A 149 -8.89 -23.74 22.58
CA ARG A 149 -8.70 -24.73 23.66
C ARG A 149 -9.43 -26.05 23.35
N GLY A 150 -10.61 -25.99 22.75
CA GLY A 150 -11.37 -27.18 22.33
C GLY A 150 -10.58 -28.03 21.35
N LEU A 151 -10.09 -27.41 20.27
CA LEU A 151 -9.25 -28.06 19.24
C LEU A 151 -7.99 -28.67 19.84
N LEU A 152 -7.30 -27.93 20.71
CA LEU A 152 -6.08 -28.41 21.34
C LEU A 152 -6.32 -29.63 22.24
N LYS A 153 -7.46 -29.69 22.94
CA LYS A 153 -7.81 -30.81 23.82
C LYS A 153 -8.09 -32.11 23.06
N ILE A 154 -8.60 -32.02 21.84
CA ILE A 154 -8.84 -33.19 20.98
C ILE A 154 -7.60 -33.56 20.14
N GLY A 155 -6.46 -32.90 20.35
CA GLY A 155 -5.18 -33.25 19.73
C GLY A 155 -4.90 -32.55 18.39
N GLU A 156 -5.75 -31.62 17.95
CA GLU A 156 -5.56 -30.94 16.67
C GLU A 156 -4.33 -30.04 16.67
N LYS A 157 -3.65 -29.94 15.53
CA LYS A 157 -2.52 -29.01 15.34
C LYS A 157 -3.07 -27.62 15.05
N VAL A 158 -2.64 -26.62 15.80
CA VAL A 158 -3.15 -25.26 15.71
C VAL A 158 -2.01 -24.24 15.56
N LEU A 159 -2.14 -23.31 14.62
CA LEU A 159 -1.35 -22.08 14.56
C LEU A 159 -2.27 -20.90 14.84
N VAL A 160 -1.95 -20.04 15.79
CA VAL A 160 -2.69 -18.79 16.01
C VAL A 160 -1.76 -17.61 15.82
N CYS A 161 -2.20 -16.61 15.04
CA CYS A 161 -1.51 -15.35 14.87
C CYS A 161 -2.37 -14.16 15.31
N GLY A 162 -1.82 -13.31 16.16
CA GLY A 162 -2.49 -12.07 16.58
C GLY A 162 -1.52 -11.06 17.17
N THR A 163 -2.05 -9.96 17.71
CA THR A 163 -1.21 -8.98 18.40
C THR A 163 -0.56 -9.59 19.65
N PRO A 164 0.59 -9.04 20.12
CA PRO A 164 1.27 -9.59 21.29
C PRO A 164 0.39 -9.65 22.54
N CYS A 165 -0.52 -8.69 22.74
CA CYS A 165 -1.45 -8.70 23.87
C CYS A 165 -2.55 -9.77 23.74
N GLN A 166 -3.00 -10.07 22.53
CA GLN A 166 -3.97 -11.15 22.27
C GLN A 166 -3.32 -12.53 22.46
N MET A 167 -2.07 -12.70 22.04
CA MET A 167 -1.33 -13.95 22.21
C MET A 167 -0.95 -14.19 23.67
N ALA A 168 -0.63 -13.13 24.41
CA ALA A 168 -0.51 -13.19 25.86
C ALA A 168 -1.79 -13.67 26.54
N ALA A 169 -2.94 -13.15 26.11
CA ALA A 169 -4.25 -13.57 26.60
C ALA A 169 -4.54 -15.04 26.27
N LEU A 170 -4.22 -15.51 25.05
CA LEU A 170 -4.35 -16.93 24.69
C LEU A 170 -3.55 -17.82 25.64
N ARG A 171 -2.26 -17.53 25.82
CA ARG A 171 -1.38 -18.33 26.70
C ARG A 171 -1.88 -18.30 28.16
N ALA A 172 -2.34 -17.15 28.66
CA ALA A 172 -2.93 -17.02 30.00
C ALA A 172 -4.23 -17.84 30.15
N PHE A 173 -5.11 -17.78 29.14
CA PHE A 173 -6.37 -18.50 29.11
C PHE A 173 -6.19 -20.03 29.10
N LEU A 174 -5.18 -20.51 28.36
CA LEU A 174 -4.85 -21.92 28.23
C LEU A 174 -4.26 -22.54 29.51
N ARG A 175 -3.63 -21.72 30.37
CA ARG A 175 -3.03 -22.08 31.69
C ARG A 175 -1.88 -23.09 31.67
N LYS A 176 -1.59 -23.69 30.51
CA LYS A 176 -0.45 -24.55 30.25
C LYS A 176 0.01 -24.37 28.81
N ASP A 177 1.24 -24.76 28.53
CA ASP A 177 1.74 -24.85 27.16
C ASP A 177 1.22 -26.13 26.49
N TYR A 178 1.08 -26.08 25.17
CA TYR A 178 0.59 -27.16 24.32
C TYR A 178 1.60 -27.42 23.21
N GLU A 179 1.99 -28.68 23.01
CA GLU A 179 2.91 -29.11 21.95
C GLU A 179 2.28 -28.95 20.55
N ASN A 180 0.96 -29.15 20.46
CA ASN A 180 0.18 -29.00 19.24
C ASN A 180 -0.26 -27.55 18.95
N LEU A 181 0.26 -26.55 19.66
CA LEU A 181 0.00 -25.13 19.42
C LEU A 181 1.28 -24.41 19.01
N ILE A 182 1.24 -23.68 17.89
CA ILE A 182 2.22 -22.65 17.55
C ILE A 182 1.57 -21.29 17.75
N ILE A 183 2.19 -20.45 18.57
CA ILE A 183 1.76 -19.07 18.77
C ILE A 183 2.65 -18.17 17.92
N ALA A 184 2.07 -17.45 16.97
CA ALA A 184 2.72 -16.39 16.23
C ALA A 184 2.21 -15.02 16.69
N ASP A 185 3.09 -14.03 16.81
CA ASP A 185 2.69 -12.63 16.93
C ASP A 185 3.38 -11.76 15.89
N PHE A 186 3.15 -10.46 15.97
CA PHE A 186 3.87 -9.51 15.13
C PHE A 186 4.25 -8.24 15.90
N ILE A 187 5.24 -7.51 15.36
CA ILE A 187 5.61 -6.19 15.86
C ILE A 187 4.44 -5.24 15.59
N CYS A 188 3.68 -4.96 16.64
CA CYS A 188 2.49 -4.13 16.59
C CYS A 188 2.83 -2.72 17.07
N LEU A 189 2.51 -1.70 16.26
CA LEU A 189 2.59 -0.29 16.68
C LEU A 189 1.44 0.03 17.65
N GLY A 190 0.20 -0.23 17.22
CA GLY A 190 -1.04 -0.09 17.98
C GLY A 190 -2.25 -0.46 17.11
N VAL A 191 -3.43 -0.54 17.72
CA VAL A 191 -4.69 -0.79 17.00
C VAL A 191 -5.53 0.48 16.92
N ASN A 192 -6.23 0.70 15.80
CA ASN A 192 -7.07 1.86 15.60
C ASN A 192 -8.51 1.66 16.10
N SER A 193 -9.17 2.79 16.34
CA SER A 193 -10.59 2.90 16.65
C SER A 193 -11.47 2.32 15.53
N PRO A 194 -12.34 1.34 15.84
CA PRO A 194 -13.36 0.87 14.92
C PRO A 194 -14.29 1.97 14.42
N LYS A 195 -14.59 2.98 15.26
CA LYS A 195 -15.45 4.12 14.93
C LYS A 195 -14.82 5.02 13.86
N VAL A 196 -13.54 5.39 14.03
CA VAL A 196 -12.81 6.20 13.04
C VAL A 196 -12.70 5.46 11.70
N TRP A 197 -12.43 4.16 11.75
CA TRP A 197 -12.34 3.34 10.55
C TRP A 197 -13.65 3.27 9.77
N ARG A 198 -14.77 3.03 10.45
CA ARG A 198 -16.09 3.02 9.81
C ARG A 198 -16.38 4.37 9.16
N LYS A 199 -16.13 5.47 9.87
CA LYS A 199 -16.26 6.84 9.36
C LYS A 199 -15.42 7.09 8.10
N TYR A 200 -14.20 6.56 8.06
CA TYR A 200 -13.32 6.64 6.89
C TYR A 200 -13.90 5.88 5.69
N LEU A 201 -14.41 4.66 5.89
CA LEU A 201 -15.05 3.90 4.81
C LEU A 201 -16.34 4.59 4.30
N ASP A 202 -17.14 5.15 5.21
CA ASP A 202 -18.36 5.91 4.85
C ASP A 202 -18.03 7.12 3.94
N SER A 203 -16.83 7.70 4.07
CA SER A 203 -16.39 8.80 3.20
C SER A 203 -16.24 8.40 1.73
N PHE A 204 -16.12 7.11 1.40
CA PHE A 204 -16.12 6.67 0.00
C PHE A 204 -17.52 6.72 -0.59
N GLU A 205 -18.54 6.33 0.19
CA GLU A 205 -19.95 6.48 -0.20
C GLU A 205 -20.31 7.97 -0.37
N GLU A 206 -19.85 8.84 0.53
CA GLU A 206 -20.02 10.30 0.40
C GLU A 206 -19.36 10.86 -0.86
N ARG A 207 -18.12 10.45 -1.15
CA ARG A 207 -17.34 10.95 -2.30
C ARG A 207 -17.81 10.42 -3.64
N TYR A 208 -18.34 9.19 -3.68
CA TYR A 208 -18.52 8.45 -4.92
C TYR A 208 -19.90 7.81 -5.09
N ALA A 209 -20.80 7.92 -4.11
CA ALA A 209 -22.15 7.35 -4.14
C ALA A 209 -22.21 5.82 -4.38
N HIS A 210 -21.17 5.09 -3.97
CA HIS A 210 -21.04 3.64 -4.15
C HIS A 210 -20.45 3.00 -2.90
N LYS A 211 -20.93 1.81 -2.54
CA LYS A 211 -20.53 1.11 -1.31
C LYS A 211 -19.15 0.49 -1.43
N VAL A 212 -18.41 0.47 -0.33
CA VAL A 212 -17.15 -0.28 -0.24
C VAL A 212 -17.45 -1.78 -0.15
N ILE A 213 -16.85 -2.57 -1.05
CA ILE A 213 -16.97 -4.04 -1.06
C ILE A 213 -15.63 -4.74 -0.79
N TYR A 214 -14.53 -4.01 -0.83
CA TYR A 214 -13.21 -4.53 -0.50
C TYR A 214 -12.30 -3.42 0.01
N CYS A 215 -11.44 -3.73 0.97
CA CYS A 215 -10.37 -2.86 1.40
C CYS A 215 -9.11 -3.65 1.76
N LYS A 216 -7.93 -3.10 1.43
CA LYS A 216 -6.63 -3.68 1.78
C LYS A 216 -5.62 -2.61 2.10
N ALA A 217 -5.06 -2.67 3.30
CA ALA A 217 -3.95 -1.81 3.69
C ALA A 217 -2.65 -2.32 3.07
N LYS A 218 -1.72 -1.39 2.76
CA LYS A 218 -0.41 -1.67 2.16
C LYS A 218 -0.48 -2.52 0.88
N SER A 219 -1.42 -2.19 0.00
CA SER A 219 -1.41 -2.68 -1.37
C SER A 219 -0.08 -2.36 -2.05
N LYS A 220 0.50 -3.37 -2.69
CA LYS A 220 1.81 -3.29 -3.35
C LYS A 220 1.74 -2.81 -4.78
N GLU A 221 0.53 -2.48 -5.26
CA GLU A 221 0.30 -1.90 -6.58
C GLU A 221 1.23 -0.72 -6.87
N TYR A 222 1.32 0.25 -5.96
CA TYR A 222 2.24 1.38 -6.12
C TYR A 222 3.61 1.14 -5.49
N GLY A 223 3.98 -0.10 -5.18
CA GLY A 223 5.17 -0.41 -4.39
C GLY A 223 4.88 -0.38 -2.89
N TRP A 224 5.58 -1.25 -2.16
CA TRP A 224 5.33 -1.52 -0.75
C TRP A 224 5.59 -0.30 0.15
N ARG A 225 6.59 0.52 -0.18
CA ARG A 225 6.97 1.73 0.58
C ARG A 225 5.93 2.84 0.54
N ASN A 226 5.01 2.81 -0.42
CA ASN A 226 3.97 3.83 -0.53
C ASN A 226 2.81 3.62 0.45
N LEU A 227 2.78 2.50 1.18
CA LEU A 227 1.77 2.20 2.22
C LEU A 227 0.33 2.36 1.71
N THR A 228 0.09 2.01 0.45
CA THR A 228 -1.15 2.32 -0.25
C THR A 228 -2.35 1.60 0.34
N GLN A 229 -3.41 2.33 0.63
CA GLN A 229 -4.73 1.79 0.95
C GLN A 229 -5.49 1.54 -0.37
N LYS A 230 -5.83 0.28 -0.65
CA LYS A 230 -6.72 -0.10 -1.75
C LYS A 230 -8.16 -0.19 -1.23
N VAL A 231 -9.10 0.35 -2.00
CA VAL A 231 -10.56 0.22 -1.78
C VAL A 231 -11.22 -0.10 -3.12
N ILE A 232 -12.14 -1.05 -3.15
CA ILE A 232 -12.97 -1.35 -4.33
C ILE A 232 -14.43 -1.08 -3.97
N LEU A 233 -15.13 -0.39 -4.87
CA LEU A 233 -16.55 -0.08 -4.73
C LEU A 233 -17.43 -1.09 -5.48
N ASP A 234 -18.72 -1.14 -5.15
CA ASP A 234 -19.70 -2.07 -5.75
C ASP A 234 -19.85 -1.95 -7.27
N ASN A 235 -19.50 -0.80 -7.85
CA ASN A 235 -19.44 -0.57 -9.30
C ASN A 235 -18.15 -1.09 -9.96
N GLY A 236 -17.29 -1.78 -9.22
CA GLY A 236 -16.00 -2.31 -9.68
C GLY A 236 -14.87 -1.27 -9.73
N LYS A 237 -15.11 0.00 -9.38
CA LYS A 237 -14.08 1.03 -9.41
C LYS A 237 -13.11 0.87 -8.25
N GLU A 238 -11.82 0.90 -8.58
CA GLU A 238 -10.73 0.78 -7.62
C GLU A 238 -10.13 2.14 -7.27
N TYR A 239 -9.84 2.33 -5.99
CA TYR A 239 -9.19 3.52 -5.46
C TYR A 239 -7.95 3.14 -4.67
N TYR A 240 -6.91 3.96 -4.86
CA TYR A 240 -5.60 3.78 -4.28
C TYR A 240 -5.16 5.08 -3.62
N GLU A 241 -5.15 5.11 -2.29
CA GLU A 241 -4.67 6.25 -1.52
C GLU A 241 -3.31 5.89 -0.91
N THR A 242 -2.21 6.48 -1.41
CA THR A 242 -0.88 6.31 -0.82
C THR A 242 -0.82 6.85 0.61
N GLY A 243 0.17 6.48 1.42
CA GLY A 243 0.23 6.87 2.83
C GLY A 243 0.30 8.39 3.09
N ASP A 244 0.75 9.17 2.10
CA ASP A 244 0.72 10.64 2.11
C ASP A 244 -0.63 11.23 1.62
N GLN A 245 -1.42 10.46 0.88
CA GLN A 245 -2.76 10.83 0.42
C GLN A 245 -3.84 10.41 1.43
N SER A 246 -3.76 9.20 1.98
CA SER A 246 -4.76 8.64 2.88
C SER A 246 -4.85 9.42 4.19
N ASP A 247 -5.97 10.11 4.39
CA ASP A 247 -6.26 10.83 5.63
C ASP A 247 -6.38 9.88 6.82
N PHE A 248 -6.81 8.63 6.62
CA PHE A 248 -6.79 7.62 7.69
C PHE A 248 -5.37 7.29 8.15
N THR A 249 -4.46 7.01 7.21
CA THR A 249 -3.04 6.74 7.55
C THR A 249 -2.37 7.95 8.18
N LYS A 250 -2.59 9.15 7.63
CA LYS A 250 -2.03 10.40 8.19
C LYS A 250 -2.58 10.67 9.58
N GLY A 251 -3.88 10.54 9.79
CA GLY A 251 -4.49 10.74 11.10
C GLY A 251 -3.91 9.81 12.15
N TYR A 252 -3.78 8.52 11.85
CA TYR A 252 -3.17 7.55 12.75
C TYR A 252 -1.71 7.89 13.10
N LEU A 253 -0.89 8.16 12.08
CA LEU A 253 0.55 8.34 12.26
C LEU A 253 0.96 9.75 12.72
N ARG A 254 0.15 10.79 12.46
CA ARG A 254 0.50 12.19 12.76
C ARG A 254 -0.19 12.74 14.00
N THR A 255 -1.40 12.29 14.30
CA THR A 255 -2.15 12.77 15.50
C THR A 255 -2.12 11.77 16.63
N HIS A 256 -1.88 10.49 16.32
CA HIS A 256 -1.94 9.34 17.23
C HIS A 256 -3.31 9.12 17.90
N VAL A 257 -4.32 9.97 17.66
CA VAL A 257 -5.60 9.95 18.38
C VAL A 257 -6.45 8.72 18.07
N TYR A 258 -6.20 8.03 16.96
CA TYR A 258 -6.98 6.84 16.58
C TYR A 258 -6.62 5.62 17.41
N ALA A 259 -5.44 5.61 18.03
CA ALA A 259 -4.92 4.46 18.75
C ALA A 259 -5.74 4.16 20.00
N ARG A 260 -5.88 2.87 20.35
CA ARG A 260 -6.45 2.46 21.64
C ARG A 260 -5.61 3.03 22.80
N PRO A 261 -6.21 3.54 23.90
CA PRO A 261 -5.46 4.11 25.01
C PRO A 261 -4.35 3.20 25.57
N SER A 262 -4.60 1.89 25.70
CA SER A 262 -3.60 0.92 26.15
C SER A 262 -2.37 0.79 25.24
N CYS A 263 -2.43 1.30 24.00
CA CYS A 263 -1.30 1.29 23.08
C CYS A 263 -0.27 2.40 23.36
N TYR A 264 -0.67 3.46 24.08
CA TYR A 264 0.25 4.51 24.52
C TYR A 264 1.20 4.04 25.63
N GLU A 265 0.77 3.05 26.42
CA GLU A 265 1.58 2.40 27.46
C GLU A 265 1.59 0.87 27.31
N CYS A 266 1.83 0.39 26.09
CA CYS A 266 1.75 -1.03 25.77
C CYS A 266 2.75 -1.85 26.62
N LYS A 267 2.23 -2.72 27.49
CA LYS A 267 3.04 -3.59 28.36
C LYS A 267 3.69 -4.78 27.63
N PHE A 268 3.41 -4.97 26.33
CA PHE A 268 3.84 -6.12 25.51
C PHE A 268 4.99 -5.78 24.54
N LYS A 269 5.61 -4.61 24.71
CA LYS A 269 6.84 -4.21 24.02
C LYS A 269 8.05 -4.88 24.65
N GLY A 270 9.15 -4.92 23.90
CA GLY A 270 10.44 -5.44 24.29
C GLY A 270 10.49 -6.97 24.36
N TYR A 271 11.47 -7.44 25.12
CA TYR A 271 11.81 -8.85 25.30
C TYR A 271 11.54 -9.30 26.75
N PRO A 272 11.55 -10.61 27.03
CA PRO A 272 11.38 -11.68 26.03
C PRO A 272 10.01 -11.58 25.35
N ARG A 273 9.90 -12.15 24.15
CA ARG A 273 8.63 -12.24 23.41
C ARG A 273 7.76 -13.35 24.02
N ILE A 274 6.46 -13.32 23.73
CA ILE A 274 5.48 -14.29 24.26
C ILE A 274 5.21 -15.39 23.23
N ALA A 275 5.12 -15.01 21.95
CA ALA A 275 4.92 -15.94 20.85
C ALA A 275 6.16 -16.81 20.60
N ASP A 276 5.97 -17.98 20.01
CA ASP A 276 7.04 -18.84 19.50
C ASP A 276 7.77 -18.19 18.32
N ILE A 277 7.02 -17.48 17.47
CA ILE A 277 7.52 -16.76 16.29
C ILE A 277 6.92 -15.34 16.26
N THR A 278 7.77 -14.32 16.15
CA THR A 278 7.33 -12.93 15.88
C THR A 278 7.58 -12.60 14.42
N LEU A 279 6.59 -12.01 13.74
CA LEU A 279 6.72 -11.50 12.37
C LEU A 279 6.72 -9.98 12.34
N ALA A 280 7.37 -9.38 11.35
CA ALA A 280 7.27 -7.94 11.11
C ALA A 280 7.65 -7.57 9.68
N ASP A 281 7.42 -6.31 9.35
CA ASP A 281 8.11 -5.66 8.25
C ASP A 281 9.58 -5.45 8.60
N PHE A 282 10.51 -5.83 7.72
CA PHE A 282 11.93 -5.57 7.94
C PHE A 282 12.28 -4.14 7.50
N TRP A 283 11.87 -3.16 8.31
CA TRP A 283 12.19 -1.77 8.05
C TRP A 283 13.70 -1.52 8.02
N LYS A 284 14.15 -0.74 7.03
CA LYS A 284 15.56 -0.37 6.80
C LYS A 284 16.48 -1.54 6.41
N ILE A 285 15.93 -2.65 5.91
CA ILE A 285 16.72 -3.78 5.41
C ILE A 285 17.73 -3.36 4.34
N GLU A 286 17.41 -2.33 3.54
CA GLU A 286 18.31 -1.77 2.51
C GLU A 286 19.61 -1.17 3.07
N LYS A 287 19.65 -0.90 4.38
CA LYS A 287 20.87 -0.46 5.07
C LYS A 287 21.78 -1.62 5.50
N ILE A 288 21.22 -2.83 5.57
CA ILE A 288 21.93 -4.06 5.90
C ILE A 288 22.35 -4.73 4.59
N ASP A 289 21.38 -4.98 3.70
CA ASP A 289 21.59 -5.54 2.37
C ASP A 289 20.53 -4.99 1.40
N LYS A 290 20.98 -4.25 0.39
CA LYS A 290 20.11 -3.65 -0.63
C LYS A 290 19.42 -4.70 -1.52
N THR A 291 20.02 -5.88 -1.70
CA THR A 291 19.46 -6.93 -2.56
C THR A 291 18.19 -7.55 -1.97
N LEU A 292 18.00 -7.41 -0.65
CA LEU A 292 16.84 -7.87 0.08
C LEU A 292 15.68 -6.86 0.10
N ASP A 293 15.84 -5.67 -0.50
CA ASP A 293 14.76 -4.70 -0.66
C ASP A 293 14.30 -4.61 -2.11
N LYS A 294 13.25 -5.38 -2.44
CA LYS A 294 12.60 -5.36 -3.75
C LYS A 294 11.44 -4.35 -3.82
N ASP A 295 11.22 -3.58 -2.75
CA ASP A 295 10.04 -2.74 -2.56
C ASP A 295 8.71 -3.52 -2.78
N LEU A 296 8.75 -4.81 -2.41
CA LEU A 296 7.62 -5.72 -2.29
C LEU A 296 7.42 -6.17 -0.83
N GLY A 297 8.20 -5.61 0.10
CA GLY A 297 8.17 -5.97 1.51
C GLY A 297 8.93 -7.25 1.82
N THR A 298 9.87 -7.15 2.75
CA THR A 298 10.64 -8.29 3.27
C THR A 298 10.25 -8.49 4.72
N SER A 299 9.93 -9.72 5.10
CA SER A 299 9.54 -10.01 6.47
C SER A 299 10.76 -10.15 7.37
N LEU A 300 10.72 -9.51 8.52
CA LEU A 300 11.53 -9.90 9.66
C LEU A 300 10.84 -11.06 10.36
N VAL A 301 11.59 -12.12 10.65
CA VAL A 301 11.16 -13.28 11.43
C VAL A 301 12.05 -13.40 12.65
N MET A 302 11.45 -13.39 13.83
CA MET A 302 12.15 -13.62 15.10
C MET A 302 11.66 -14.94 15.68
N ILE A 303 12.58 -15.88 15.87
CA ILE A 303 12.31 -17.16 16.52
C ILE A 303 12.59 -16.99 18.00
N ASN A 304 11.59 -17.18 18.84
CA ASN A 304 11.67 -16.88 20.26
C ASN A 304 11.64 -18.12 21.15
N SER A 305 11.32 -19.30 20.62
CA SER A 305 11.32 -20.57 21.34
C SER A 305 11.98 -21.71 20.55
N GLU A 306 12.42 -22.77 21.23
CA GLU A 306 12.90 -24.00 20.56
C GLU A 306 11.78 -24.62 19.70
N LYS A 307 10.55 -24.62 20.19
CA LYS A 307 9.37 -25.03 19.40
C LYS A 307 9.19 -24.17 18.13
N GLY A 308 9.40 -22.85 18.24
CA GLY A 308 9.36 -21.94 17.10
C GLY A 308 10.47 -22.20 16.09
N LYS A 309 11.66 -22.58 16.56
CA LYS A 309 12.82 -22.95 15.73
C LYS A 309 12.54 -24.23 14.94
N ASP A 310 12.07 -25.28 15.61
CA ASP A 310 11.67 -26.54 14.97
C ASP A 310 10.56 -26.34 13.93
N PHE A 311 9.61 -25.45 14.23
CA PHE A 311 8.56 -25.11 13.29
C PHE A 311 9.06 -24.30 12.09
N PHE A 312 10.02 -23.38 12.30
CA PHE A 312 10.61 -22.59 11.23
C PHE A 312 11.39 -23.44 10.23
N GLU A 313 12.08 -24.49 10.67
CA GLU A 313 12.76 -25.44 9.77
C GLU A 313 11.80 -26.04 8.73
N LYS A 314 10.54 -26.29 9.11
CA LYS A 314 9.51 -26.88 8.24
C LYS A 314 9.06 -25.95 7.11
N ILE A 315 9.26 -24.64 7.24
CA ILE A 315 8.86 -23.66 6.21
C ILE A 315 9.99 -23.24 5.27
N LYS A 316 11.25 -23.56 5.57
CA LYS A 316 12.42 -23.11 4.80
C LYS A 316 12.36 -23.46 3.31
N SER A 317 11.76 -24.58 2.94
CA SER A 317 11.59 -24.96 1.53
C SER A 317 10.69 -23.99 0.75
N ARG A 318 9.80 -23.26 1.43
CA ARG A 318 8.80 -22.33 0.86
C ARG A 318 9.24 -20.87 0.83
N ILE A 319 10.32 -20.53 1.52
CA ILE A 319 10.80 -19.15 1.68
C ILE A 319 12.24 -19.01 1.20
N ASN A 320 12.59 -17.84 0.69
CA ASN A 320 13.97 -17.38 0.69
C ASN A 320 14.24 -16.75 2.06
N TYR A 321 15.36 -17.08 2.69
CA TYR A 321 15.68 -16.61 4.03
C TYR A 321 17.17 -16.32 4.19
N HIS A 322 17.46 -15.29 4.98
CA HIS A 322 18.82 -14.85 5.30
C HIS A 322 18.90 -14.58 6.79
N LYS A 323 19.81 -15.27 7.49
CA LYS A 323 20.01 -15.04 8.92
C LYS A 323 20.63 -13.65 9.12
N VAL A 324 20.11 -12.88 10.08
CA VAL A 324 20.58 -11.53 10.38
C VAL A 324 20.98 -11.40 11.85
N PRO A 325 21.93 -10.50 12.19
CA PRO A 325 22.27 -10.22 13.59
C PRO A 325 21.07 -9.63 14.34
N PHE A 326 20.88 -9.99 15.60
CA PHE A 326 19.80 -9.46 16.44
C PHE A 326 19.85 -7.93 16.56
N CYS A 327 21.02 -7.31 16.69
CA CYS A 327 21.12 -5.85 16.78
C CYS A 327 20.58 -5.12 15.53
N SER A 328 20.53 -5.79 14.38
CA SER A 328 20.09 -5.20 13.12
C SER A 328 18.57 -4.94 13.08
N ILE A 329 17.79 -5.72 13.84
CA ILE A 329 16.32 -5.68 13.77
C ILE A 329 15.75 -4.42 14.43
N GLU A 330 16.52 -3.82 15.34
CA GLU A 330 16.13 -2.64 16.13
C GLU A 330 16.26 -1.34 15.34
N MET A 331 17.13 -1.31 14.32
CA MET A 331 17.46 -0.10 13.56
C MET A 331 16.27 0.48 12.78
N GLY A 332 15.25 -0.35 12.50
CA GLY A 332 14.01 0.05 11.81
C GLY A 332 12.70 -0.22 12.57
N ASN A 333 12.71 -1.10 13.56
CA ASN A 333 11.50 -1.55 14.26
C ASN A 333 11.35 -0.93 15.65
N MET A 334 11.25 0.40 15.74
CA MET A 334 11.08 1.10 17.03
C MET A 334 9.85 0.60 17.80
N ALA A 335 8.77 0.24 17.10
CA ALA A 335 7.56 -0.33 17.67
C ALA A 335 7.78 -1.66 18.42
N LEU A 336 8.97 -2.26 18.32
CA LEU A 336 9.37 -3.40 19.13
C LEU A 336 9.60 -2.99 20.58
N LYS A 337 10.24 -1.85 20.84
CA LYS A 337 10.62 -1.37 22.19
C LYS A 337 9.74 -0.26 22.70
N GLU A 338 9.24 0.57 21.80
CA GLU A 338 8.54 1.80 22.13
C GLU A 338 7.04 1.65 21.92
N SER A 339 6.30 2.24 22.85
CA SER A 339 4.85 2.42 22.74
C SER A 339 4.53 3.53 21.75
N MET A 340 3.27 3.59 21.33
CA MET A 340 2.82 4.71 20.51
C MET A 340 2.90 6.00 21.32
N PRO A 341 3.35 7.14 20.76
CA PRO A 341 3.26 8.41 21.46
C PRO A 341 1.80 8.76 21.77
N PRO A 342 1.54 9.53 22.86
CA PRO A 342 0.19 9.95 23.21
C PRO A 342 -0.47 10.78 22.10
N ALA A 343 -1.80 10.91 22.15
CA ALA A 343 -2.53 11.76 21.22
C ALA A 343 -2.00 13.20 21.25
N LEU A 344 -1.76 13.79 20.08
CA LEU A 344 -1.27 15.16 19.91
C LEU A 344 -2.40 16.19 19.77
N VAL A 345 -3.65 15.73 19.79
CA VAL A 345 -4.85 16.55 19.76
C VAL A 345 -5.74 16.16 20.93
N ASP A 346 -6.65 17.06 21.34
CA ASP A 346 -7.61 16.74 22.38
C ASP A 346 -8.48 15.54 21.93
N ARG A 347 -8.28 14.41 22.63
CA ARG A 347 -8.94 13.15 22.29
C ARG A 347 -10.45 13.24 22.46
N LYS A 348 -10.93 13.83 23.54
CA LYS A 348 -12.36 13.90 23.84
C LYS A 348 -13.05 14.76 22.80
N GLN A 349 -12.51 15.95 22.53
CA GLN A 349 -13.03 16.85 21.51
C GLN A 349 -13.00 16.21 20.12
N PHE A 350 -11.93 15.48 19.78
CA PHE A 350 -11.84 14.76 18.50
C PHE A 350 -13.00 13.77 18.31
N PHE A 351 -13.31 12.95 19.32
CA PHE A 351 -14.40 11.97 19.22
C PHE A 351 -15.79 12.61 19.34
N ASP A 352 -15.94 13.71 20.09
CA ASP A 352 -17.17 14.50 20.14
C ASP A 352 -17.47 15.15 18.77
N ASP A 353 -16.44 15.61 18.05
CA ASP A 353 -16.58 16.13 16.68
C ASP A 353 -16.78 15.02 15.67
N LEU A 354 -16.15 13.84 15.88
CA LEU A 354 -16.35 12.67 15.05
C LEU A 354 -17.82 12.22 15.05
N ASP A 355 -18.61 12.53 16.09
CA ASP A 355 -20.06 12.27 16.07
C ASP A 355 -20.86 13.28 15.23
N LYS A 356 -20.34 14.50 15.06
CA LYS A 356 -21.08 15.63 14.47
C LYS A 356 -20.67 15.96 13.03
N MET A 357 -19.46 15.60 12.63
CA MET A 357 -18.85 15.99 11.34
C MET A 357 -18.63 14.78 10.44
N THR A 358 -18.50 14.93 9.11
CA THR A 358 -18.08 13.84 8.22
C THR A 358 -16.58 13.54 8.37
N PHE A 359 -16.11 12.39 7.88
CA PHE A 359 -14.68 12.06 7.99
C PHE A 359 -13.79 13.07 7.24
N LEU A 360 -14.25 13.58 6.08
CA LEU A 360 -13.52 14.59 5.32
C LEU A 360 -13.38 15.91 6.09
N GLN A 361 -14.43 16.32 6.80
CA GLN A 361 -14.40 17.50 7.67
C GLN A 361 -13.45 17.29 8.87
N ILE A 362 -13.45 16.09 9.47
CA ILE A 362 -12.50 15.73 10.53
C ILE A 362 -11.06 15.75 10.00
N ALA A 363 -10.83 15.20 8.82
CA ALA A 363 -9.53 15.25 8.18
C ALA A 363 -9.08 16.70 7.94
N GLN A 364 -9.97 17.55 7.46
CA GLN A 364 -9.67 18.96 7.29
C GLN A 364 -9.35 19.66 8.63
N LYS A 365 -10.07 19.36 9.70
CA LYS A 365 -9.88 20.03 10.99
C LYS A 365 -8.62 19.58 11.74
N TYR A 366 -8.31 18.29 11.71
CA TYR A 366 -7.28 17.68 12.59
C TYR A 366 -6.06 17.13 11.85
N ILE A 367 -6.15 16.90 10.54
CA ILE A 367 -5.14 16.19 9.74
C ILE A 367 -4.55 17.09 8.65
N SER A 368 -5.34 18.07 8.15
CA SER A 368 -4.87 19.04 7.16
C SER A 368 -3.63 19.75 7.66
N GLU A 369 -2.79 20.19 6.73
CA GLU A 369 -1.51 20.81 7.05
C GLU A 369 -1.73 22.16 7.77
N SER A 370 -1.98 22.14 9.08
CA SER A 370 -1.68 23.29 9.92
C SER A 370 -0.16 23.45 9.91
N ASP A 371 0.30 24.52 9.27
CA ASP A 371 1.66 25.04 9.25
C ASP A 371 2.37 24.85 10.61
N ASN A 372 3.18 23.80 10.69
CA ASN A 372 4.36 23.76 11.56
C ASN A 372 5.48 22.99 10.86
N LYS A 373 5.69 23.33 9.59
CA LYS A 373 6.94 23.01 8.89
C LYS A 373 7.99 23.99 9.41
N GLY A 374 8.74 23.59 10.43
CA GLY A 374 9.94 24.30 10.85
C GLY A 374 10.82 24.65 9.63
N VAL A 375 11.54 25.76 9.71
CA VAL A 375 12.34 26.38 8.63
C VAL A 375 13.14 25.36 7.80
N LYS A 376 13.65 24.29 8.42
CA LYS A 376 14.40 23.19 7.76
C LYS A 376 13.59 22.38 6.74
N THR A 377 12.26 22.30 6.85
CA THR A 377 11.38 21.51 5.97
C THR A 377 10.77 22.34 4.84
N ARG A 378 10.73 23.68 4.93
CA ARG A 378 10.43 24.57 3.80
C ARG A 378 11.61 24.69 2.84
N ILE A 379 12.84 24.65 3.37
CA ILE A 379 14.06 24.67 2.56
C ILE A 379 14.29 23.32 1.85
N LYS A 380 13.79 22.19 2.38
CA LYS A 380 13.96 20.86 1.77
C LYS A 380 13.33 20.68 0.38
N PRO A 381 12.06 21.05 0.10
CA PRO A 381 11.49 20.99 -1.24
C PRO A 381 12.15 22.02 -2.16
N LEU A 382 12.50 23.21 -1.66
CA LEU A 382 13.32 24.18 -2.41
C LEU A 382 14.70 23.60 -2.77
N LEU A 383 15.42 22.98 -1.85
CA LEU A 383 16.70 22.30 -2.07
C LEU A 383 16.55 21.03 -2.93
N LYS A 384 15.41 20.34 -2.88
CA LYS A 384 15.10 19.18 -3.72
C LYS A 384 14.75 19.63 -5.14
N ASN A 385 14.09 20.76 -5.30
CA ASN A 385 13.84 21.42 -6.58
C ASN A 385 15.14 22.02 -7.13
N ILE A 386 16.00 22.60 -6.29
CA ILE A 386 17.34 23.07 -6.67
C ILE A 386 18.25 21.90 -7.04
N ARG A 387 18.27 20.80 -6.28
CA ARG A 387 19.01 19.58 -6.66
C ARG A 387 18.42 18.90 -7.90
N GLY A 388 17.11 18.92 -8.06
CA GLY A 388 16.40 18.40 -9.23
C GLY A 388 16.71 19.22 -10.47
N MET A 389 16.68 20.55 -10.37
CA MET A 389 17.14 21.48 -11.39
C MET A 389 18.63 21.31 -11.65
N PHE A 390 19.47 21.24 -10.62
CA PHE A 390 20.93 21.04 -10.76
C PHE A 390 21.23 19.71 -11.45
N LYS A 391 20.53 18.62 -11.10
CA LYS A 391 20.61 17.34 -11.80
C LYS A 391 20.16 17.46 -13.25
N LEU A 392 19.09 18.22 -13.52
CA LEU A 392 18.64 18.54 -14.88
C LEU A 392 19.73 19.31 -15.66
N PHE A 393 20.37 20.30 -15.02
CA PHE A 393 21.48 21.07 -15.58
C PHE A 393 22.71 20.20 -15.85
N CYS A 394 23.02 19.24 -14.97
CA CYS A 394 24.06 18.23 -15.18
C CYS A 394 23.72 17.27 -16.33
N ASP A 395 22.50 16.73 -16.36
CA ASP A 395 22.00 15.81 -17.41
C ASP A 395 22.00 16.48 -18.79
N THR A 396 21.98 17.81 -18.83
CA THR A 396 21.94 18.64 -20.04
C THR A 396 23.25 19.33 -20.34
N ARG A 397 24.28 19.03 -19.54
CA ARG A 397 25.67 19.48 -19.67
C ARG A 397 25.81 20.99 -19.81
N PHE A 398 24.95 21.75 -19.14
CA PHE A 398 24.94 23.21 -19.20
C PHE A 398 24.89 23.76 -20.65
N SER A 399 24.22 23.06 -21.56
CA SER A 399 24.05 23.52 -22.93
C SER A 399 23.33 24.87 -22.95
N LEU A 400 24.04 25.93 -23.32
CA LEU A 400 23.50 27.29 -23.44
C LEU A 400 22.30 27.34 -24.39
N ILE A 401 22.30 26.53 -25.45
CA ILE A 401 21.19 26.39 -26.40
C ILE A 401 19.95 25.79 -25.73
N SER A 402 20.14 24.76 -24.89
CA SER A 402 19.03 24.13 -24.17
C SER A 402 18.46 25.05 -23.10
N LEU A 403 19.32 25.82 -22.43
CA LEU A 403 18.92 26.84 -21.46
C LEU A 403 18.16 27.99 -22.12
N TYR A 404 18.63 28.47 -23.28
CA TYR A 404 17.92 29.45 -24.08
C TYR A 404 16.53 28.93 -24.48
N LYS A 405 16.44 27.69 -24.98
CA LYS A 405 15.16 27.07 -25.33
C LYS A 405 14.24 26.87 -24.13
N LEU A 406 14.77 26.58 -22.93
CA LEU A 406 13.98 26.54 -21.70
C LEU A 406 13.31 27.89 -21.43
N LEU A 407 14.09 28.97 -21.44
CA LEU A 407 13.58 30.33 -21.20
C LEU A 407 12.65 30.82 -22.32
N TYR A 408 12.88 30.38 -23.56
CA TYR A 408 12.02 30.71 -24.70
C TYR A 408 10.64 30.06 -24.62
N ASN A 409 10.56 28.82 -24.11
CA ASN A 409 9.30 28.06 -24.04
C ASN A 409 8.55 28.20 -22.71
N ASN A 410 9.13 28.89 -21.71
CA ASN A 410 8.59 28.95 -20.35
C ASN A 410 8.87 30.29 -19.69
N SER A 411 7.90 30.78 -18.92
CA SER A 411 8.07 31.92 -18.03
C SER A 411 8.91 31.56 -16.80
N LEU A 412 9.52 32.57 -16.17
CA LEU A 412 10.27 32.39 -14.92
C LEU A 412 9.39 31.80 -13.81
N LEU A 413 8.13 32.23 -13.74
CA LEU A 413 7.17 31.75 -12.73
C LEU A 413 6.83 30.27 -12.93
N GLU A 414 6.66 29.83 -14.18
CA GLU A 414 6.47 28.41 -14.53
C GLU A 414 7.68 27.56 -14.10
N ILE A 415 8.89 28.03 -14.34
CA ILE A 415 10.13 27.34 -13.96
C ILE A 415 10.22 27.20 -12.43
N LEU A 416 9.95 28.29 -11.69
CA LEU A 416 9.98 28.31 -10.23
C LEU A 416 8.97 27.34 -9.59
N HIS A 417 7.78 27.22 -10.18
CA HIS A 417 6.75 26.28 -9.73
C HIS A 417 6.97 24.84 -10.24
N GLY A 418 7.96 24.60 -11.10
CA GLY A 418 8.24 23.27 -11.65
C GLY A 418 7.33 22.86 -12.80
N HIS A 419 6.66 23.81 -13.46
CA HIS A 419 5.70 23.61 -14.53
C HIS A 419 6.30 24.01 -15.89
N PHE A 420 7.28 23.25 -16.39
CA PHE A 420 8.05 23.67 -17.57
C PHE A 420 8.27 22.55 -18.58
N ILE A 421 8.50 22.92 -19.84
CA ILE A 421 9.02 22.04 -20.88
C ILE A 421 10.53 22.30 -21.02
N PHE A 422 11.33 21.27 -20.78
CA PHE A 422 12.77 21.32 -20.89
C PHE A 422 13.25 20.48 -22.09
N PRO A 423 13.71 21.12 -23.18
CA PRO A 423 14.35 20.42 -24.29
C PRO A 423 15.83 20.16 -23.99
N THR A 424 16.28 18.90 -24.05
CA THR A 424 17.71 18.57 -23.98
C THR A 424 18.43 18.87 -25.31
N PRO A 425 19.77 18.78 -25.39
CA PRO A 425 20.50 18.95 -26.65
C PRO A 425 19.99 18.03 -27.76
N HIS A 426 19.92 18.55 -29.00
CA HIS A 426 19.30 17.89 -30.16
C HIS A 426 17.78 17.66 -30.02
N SER A 427 17.09 18.52 -29.27
CA SER A 427 15.63 18.57 -29.28
C SER A 427 15.12 19.79 -30.04
N VAL A 428 14.10 19.59 -30.87
CA VAL A 428 13.41 20.61 -31.64
C VAL A 428 11.99 20.72 -31.12
N ILE A 429 11.62 21.93 -30.66
CA ILE A 429 10.25 22.27 -30.28
C ILE A 429 9.76 23.33 -31.25
N ARG A 430 8.59 23.09 -31.85
CA ARG A 430 7.88 24.03 -32.70
C ARG A 430 6.44 24.13 -32.22
N ILE A 431 6.15 25.16 -31.45
CA ILE A 431 4.79 25.51 -31.02
C ILE A 431 4.31 26.66 -31.91
N ARG A 432 3.30 26.42 -32.75
CA ARG A 432 2.78 27.44 -33.67
C ARG A 432 1.91 28.46 -32.94
N ARG A 433 1.83 29.68 -33.47
CA ARG A 433 0.98 30.75 -32.94
C ARG A 433 -0.48 30.29 -32.90
N GLY A 434 -1.10 30.38 -31.72
CA GLY A 434 -2.46 29.92 -31.47
C GLY A 434 -2.59 28.48 -30.97
N ALA A 435 -1.47 27.78 -30.73
CA ALA A 435 -1.46 26.54 -29.96
C ALA A 435 -1.67 26.80 -28.45
N ILE A 436 -2.24 25.82 -27.75
CA ILE A 436 -2.49 25.86 -26.31
C ILE A 436 -1.56 24.86 -25.61
N VAL A 437 -0.80 25.33 -24.62
CA VAL A 437 0.11 24.51 -23.83
C VAL A 437 -0.23 24.69 -22.35
N GLU A 438 -0.80 23.66 -21.73
CA GLU A 438 -1.14 23.66 -20.31
C GLU A 438 -0.11 22.86 -19.51
N LYS A 439 0.51 23.49 -18.50
CA LYS A 439 1.60 22.89 -17.71
C LYS A 439 1.21 22.84 -16.24
N LYS A 440 1.03 21.62 -15.71
CA LYS A 440 0.83 21.32 -14.28
C LYS A 440 1.99 20.50 -13.69
N GLY A 441 3.01 20.23 -14.49
CA GLY A 441 4.23 19.51 -14.11
C GLY A 441 5.35 19.74 -15.13
N ARG A 442 6.47 19.02 -14.98
CA ARG A 442 7.62 19.16 -15.88
C ARG A 442 7.60 18.13 -17.01
N MET A 443 7.94 18.55 -18.23
CA MET A 443 8.22 17.66 -19.35
C MET A 443 9.70 17.78 -19.74
N VAL A 444 10.45 16.68 -19.72
CA VAL A 444 11.80 16.63 -20.29
C VAL A 444 11.70 16.00 -21.67
N LEU A 445 12.06 16.75 -22.72
CA LEU A 445 12.07 16.25 -24.10
C LEU A 445 13.50 15.87 -24.50
N GLY A 446 13.65 14.64 -24.99
CA GLY A 446 14.92 14.14 -25.53
C GLY A 446 15.88 13.63 -24.47
N TRP A 447 15.40 13.09 -23.35
CA TRP A 447 16.28 12.57 -22.30
C TRP A 447 17.19 11.45 -22.84
N LYS A 448 18.51 11.51 -22.56
CA LYS A 448 19.53 10.64 -23.15
C LYS A 448 20.18 9.73 -22.12
N LYS A 449 20.24 8.43 -22.40
CA LYS A 449 21.13 7.49 -21.72
C LYS A 449 22.59 7.67 -22.15
N PHE A 450 22.80 8.01 -23.42
CA PHE A 450 24.12 8.27 -24.00
C PHE A 450 24.28 9.77 -24.23
N PRO A 451 25.04 10.49 -23.39
CA PRO A 451 25.06 11.94 -23.44
C PRO A 451 25.47 12.51 -24.80
N LYS A 452 26.38 11.83 -25.52
CA LYS A 452 26.92 12.26 -26.83
C LYS A 452 26.05 11.89 -28.03
N SER A 453 24.86 11.30 -27.83
CA SER A 453 23.97 10.98 -28.95
C SER A 453 23.46 12.25 -29.64
N HIS A 454 23.49 12.27 -30.97
CA HIS A 454 22.99 13.37 -31.81
C HIS A 454 21.59 13.10 -32.37
N LEU A 455 20.97 11.96 -32.02
CA LEU A 455 19.64 11.62 -32.49
C LEU A 455 18.64 12.69 -32.03
N GLU A 456 17.92 13.25 -33.00
CA GLU A 456 17.00 14.36 -32.81
C GLU A 456 15.70 13.91 -32.13
N SER A 457 15.13 14.76 -31.28
CA SER A 457 13.77 14.57 -30.73
C SER A 457 12.90 15.76 -31.09
N ARG A 458 11.69 15.53 -31.58
CA ARG A 458 10.83 16.54 -32.18
C ARG A 458 9.50 16.64 -31.45
N LEU A 459 9.07 17.88 -31.21
CA LEU A 459 7.74 18.21 -30.73
C LEU A 459 7.15 19.33 -31.58
N LEU A 460 6.08 19.03 -32.31
CA LEU A 460 5.25 19.98 -33.05
C LEU A 460 3.88 20.11 -32.38
N VAL A 461 3.47 21.35 -32.09
CA VAL A 461 2.10 21.67 -31.68
C VAL A 461 1.57 22.73 -32.64
N ASP A 462 0.63 22.35 -33.50
CA ASP A 462 0.14 23.21 -34.57
C ASP A 462 -0.91 24.23 -34.08
N LYS A 463 -1.31 25.15 -34.95
CA LYS A 463 -2.29 26.20 -34.66
C LYS A 463 -3.62 25.57 -34.23
N GLY A 464 -4.14 26.01 -33.08
CA GLY A 464 -5.39 25.51 -32.51
C GLY A 464 -5.28 24.12 -31.88
N ALA A 465 -4.10 23.50 -31.87
CA ALA A 465 -3.84 22.26 -31.16
C ALA A 465 -3.61 22.52 -29.67
N LYS A 466 -3.87 21.51 -28.84
CA LYS A 466 -3.70 21.58 -27.39
C LYS A 466 -2.82 20.44 -26.88
N ILE A 467 -1.85 20.78 -26.04
CA ILE A 467 -1.08 19.82 -25.25
C ILE A 467 -1.23 20.10 -23.76
N VAL A 468 -1.47 19.05 -22.96
CA VAL A 468 -1.60 19.13 -21.51
C VAL A 468 -0.56 18.26 -20.83
N ILE A 469 0.27 18.87 -19.99
CA ILE A 469 1.26 18.21 -19.14
C ILE A 469 0.70 18.20 -17.72
N GLY A 470 -0.09 17.19 -17.40
CA GLY A 470 -0.80 17.05 -16.11
C GLY A 470 0.10 16.70 -14.93
N GLY A 471 1.33 16.26 -15.18
CA GLY A 471 2.34 15.92 -14.16
C GLY A 471 3.72 15.73 -14.80
N ASN A 472 4.63 15.05 -14.11
CA ASN A 472 5.99 14.85 -14.61
C ASN A 472 6.01 13.88 -15.80
N VAL A 473 6.67 14.26 -16.90
CA VAL A 473 6.80 13.44 -18.13
C VAL A 473 8.27 13.45 -18.57
N ASN A 474 8.82 12.27 -18.83
CA ASN A 474 10.16 12.13 -19.44
C ASN A 474 10.02 11.47 -20.81
N ILE A 475 10.31 12.22 -21.87
CA ILE A 475 10.35 11.72 -23.24
C ILE A 475 11.82 11.43 -23.59
N GLY A 476 12.10 10.19 -23.94
CA GLY A 476 13.39 9.75 -24.41
C GLY A 476 13.81 10.35 -25.75
N TYR A 477 15.11 10.30 -26.04
CA TYR A 477 15.68 10.77 -27.30
C TYR A 477 15.17 10.00 -28.53
N GLY A 478 15.18 10.63 -29.72
CA GLY A 478 14.62 10.04 -30.94
C GLY A 478 13.11 10.18 -31.08
N ALA A 479 12.42 10.74 -30.09
CA ALA A 479 10.97 10.83 -30.11
C ALA A 479 10.45 11.78 -31.20
N ASP A 480 9.27 11.48 -31.72
CA ASP A 480 8.58 12.27 -32.73
C ASP A 480 7.13 12.49 -32.30
N ILE A 481 6.81 13.71 -31.88
CA ILE A 481 5.50 14.05 -31.33
C ILE A 481 4.89 15.17 -32.16
N GLU A 482 3.76 14.88 -32.81
CA GLU A 482 3.02 15.84 -33.61
C GLU A 482 1.58 15.97 -33.11
N VAL A 483 1.17 17.19 -32.79
CA VAL A 483 -0.23 17.53 -32.48
C VAL A 483 -0.73 18.46 -33.57
N PHE A 484 -1.55 17.91 -34.46
CA PHE A 484 -2.14 18.59 -35.61
C PHE A 484 -3.26 19.56 -35.21
N PRO A 485 -3.67 20.47 -36.12
CA PRO A 485 -4.71 21.46 -35.82
C PRO A 485 -5.98 20.83 -35.24
N GLY A 486 -6.43 21.35 -34.09
CA GLY A 486 -7.62 20.86 -33.37
C GLY A 486 -7.39 19.62 -32.50
N GLY A 487 -6.22 18.96 -32.60
CA GLY A 487 -5.89 17.79 -31.79
C GLY A 487 -5.57 18.13 -30.34
N GLU A 488 -5.92 17.22 -29.42
CA GLU A 488 -5.66 17.34 -27.99
C GLU A 488 -4.80 16.17 -27.46
N LEU A 489 -3.54 16.44 -27.10
CA LEU A 489 -2.65 15.47 -26.47
C LEU A 489 -2.55 15.71 -24.96
N ILE A 490 -2.94 14.73 -24.15
CA ILE A 490 -2.97 14.84 -22.69
C ILE A 490 -2.06 13.78 -22.08
N PHE A 491 -1.06 14.22 -21.32
CA PHE A 491 -0.32 13.38 -20.37
C PHE A 491 -0.85 13.62 -18.97
N LYS A 492 -1.38 12.60 -18.29
CA LYS A 492 -1.84 12.75 -16.90
C LYS A 492 -0.68 12.81 -15.88
N GLY A 493 0.51 12.32 -16.23
CA GLY A 493 1.73 12.44 -15.42
C GLY A 493 2.36 11.09 -15.06
N GLY A 494 3.62 11.06 -14.62
CA GLY A 494 4.35 9.82 -14.33
C GLY A 494 4.81 9.05 -15.58
N THR A 495 4.56 9.57 -16.78
CA THR A 495 4.88 8.92 -18.04
C THR A 495 6.38 8.96 -18.34
N GLY A 496 6.95 7.82 -18.71
CA GLY A 496 8.34 7.70 -19.16
C GLY A 496 8.43 6.99 -20.50
N THR A 497 9.26 7.49 -21.43
CA THR A 497 9.55 6.82 -22.70
C THR A 497 11.04 6.52 -22.86
N ASN A 498 11.36 5.44 -23.57
CA ASN A 498 12.75 5.02 -23.78
C ASN A 498 13.45 5.76 -24.95
N ILE A 499 13.22 5.34 -26.19
CA ILE A 499 13.83 5.91 -27.39
C ILE A 499 12.84 5.78 -28.55
N SER A 500 12.82 6.77 -29.44
CA SER A 500 12.08 6.68 -30.72
C SER A 500 10.58 6.46 -30.58
N THR A 501 9.96 7.02 -29.52
CA THR A 501 8.50 7.01 -29.39
C THR A 501 7.87 7.97 -30.39
N THR A 502 6.90 7.49 -31.15
CA THR A 502 6.15 8.29 -32.13
C THR A 502 4.72 8.52 -31.63
N ILE A 503 4.27 9.77 -31.52
CA ILE A 503 2.92 10.14 -31.11
C ILE A 503 2.32 11.09 -32.13
N ILE A 504 1.28 10.65 -32.83
CA ILE A 504 0.62 11.41 -33.88
C ILE A 504 -0.84 11.68 -33.47
N CYS A 505 -1.14 12.92 -33.11
CA CYS A 505 -2.43 13.34 -32.55
C CYS A 505 -3.14 14.33 -33.48
N SER A 506 -4.31 13.98 -33.99
CA SER A 506 -5.19 14.84 -34.81
C SER A 506 -6.53 15.14 -34.17
N GLU A 507 -6.99 14.32 -33.24
CA GLU A 507 -8.26 14.50 -32.55
C GLU A 507 -8.04 14.51 -31.04
N LYS A 508 -7.67 13.37 -30.45
CA LYS A 508 -7.44 13.27 -29.01
C LYS A 508 -6.65 12.02 -28.64
N ILE A 509 -5.54 12.20 -27.93
CA ILE A 509 -4.77 11.13 -27.29
C ILE A 509 -4.67 11.43 -25.79
N ILE A 510 -5.14 10.50 -24.97
CA ILE A 510 -4.99 10.57 -23.51
C ILE A 510 -4.03 9.47 -23.07
N ILE A 511 -2.95 9.87 -22.43
CA ILE A 511 -2.00 8.96 -21.76
C ILE A 511 -2.22 9.10 -20.26
N GLY A 512 -2.59 7.99 -19.63
CA GLY A 512 -2.86 7.88 -18.20
C GLY A 512 -1.64 8.15 -17.31
N ARG A 513 -1.83 7.98 -16.00
CA ARG A 513 -0.77 8.14 -15.01
C ARG A 513 0.19 6.97 -15.05
N ASP A 514 1.48 7.23 -14.84
CA ASP A 514 2.52 6.20 -14.65
C ASP A 514 2.64 5.18 -15.81
N VAL A 515 2.25 5.57 -17.03
CA VAL A 515 2.41 4.77 -18.25
C VAL A 515 3.90 4.67 -18.62
N GLN A 516 4.40 3.45 -18.80
CA GLN A 516 5.77 3.21 -19.24
C GLN A 516 5.80 2.79 -20.71
N ILE A 517 6.57 3.53 -21.51
CA ILE A 517 6.63 3.38 -22.96
C ILE A 517 8.02 2.88 -23.37
N GLY A 518 8.02 1.71 -24.01
CA GLY A 518 9.17 1.01 -24.55
C GLY A 518 9.85 1.74 -25.71
N ARG A 519 10.78 1.04 -26.35
CA ARG A 519 11.47 1.56 -27.54
C ARG A 519 10.55 1.53 -28.75
N ASN A 520 10.67 2.47 -29.68
CA ASN A 520 10.02 2.40 -31.00
C ASN A 520 8.49 2.25 -30.96
N VAL A 521 7.83 2.68 -29.87
CA VAL A 521 6.37 2.59 -29.74
C VAL A 521 5.71 3.69 -30.58
N THR A 522 4.66 3.32 -31.30
CA THR A 522 3.83 4.27 -32.07
C THR A 522 2.44 4.36 -31.49
N ILE A 523 1.97 5.58 -31.20
CA ILE A 523 0.61 5.88 -30.76
C ILE A 523 0.02 6.87 -31.75
N ARG A 524 -1.09 6.49 -32.39
CA ARG A 524 -1.74 7.34 -33.38
C ARG A 524 -3.26 7.29 -33.26
N ASP A 525 -3.89 8.45 -33.33
CA ASP A 525 -5.35 8.57 -33.35
C ASP A 525 -5.91 8.84 -34.75
N ASN A 526 -5.07 8.87 -35.78
CA ASN A 526 -5.47 9.13 -37.17
C ASN A 526 -4.71 8.27 -38.18
N ASN A 527 -5.24 8.14 -39.39
CA ASN A 527 -4.64 7.39 -40.50
C ASN A 527 -3.85 8.25 -41.51
N GLY A 528 -3.53 9.50 -41.17
CA GLY A 528 -2.81 10.45 -42.05
C GLY A 528 -3.75 11.27 -42.95
N GLY A 529 -3.20 12.15 -43.79
CA GLY A 529 -3.98 13.11 -44.60
C GLY A 529 -4.64 12.54 -45.87
N HIS A 530 -4.77 11.22 -45.99
CA HIS A 530 -5.26 10.57 -47.19
C HIS A 530 -6.79 10.47 -47.19
N TYR A 531 -7.42 10.87 -48.29
CA TYR A 531 -8.86 10.78 -48.45
C TYR A 531 -9.27 9.34 -48.76
N ILE A 532 -10.14 8.76 -47.93
CA ILE A 532 -10.77 7.46 -48.17
C ILE A 532 -12.26 7.68 -48.46
N ASN A 533 -12.65 7.38 -49.70
CA ASN A 533 -14.04 7.48 -50.12
C ASN A 533 -14.86 6.27 -49.65
N ARG A 534 -15.20 6.24 -48.35
CA ARG A 534 -16.07 5.23 -47.75
C ARG A 534 -17.03 5.90 -46.77
N GLN A 535 -18.32 5.66 -46.95
CA GLN A 535 -19.36 6.21 -46.08
C GLN A 535 -19.11 5.82 -44.62
N GLY A 536 -19.15 6.80 -43.71
CA GLY A 536 -18.91 6.60 -42.28
C GLY A 536 -17.43 6.44 -41.88
N TYR A 537 -16.49 6.47 -42.82
CA TYR A 537 -15.07 6.44 -42.49
C TYR A 537 -14.67 7.72 -41.75
N LYS A 538 -14.14 7.55 -40.53
CA LYS A 538 -13.50 8.63 -39.77
C LYS A 538 -12.00 8.45 -39.86
N ASN A 539 -11.32 9.50 -40.33
CA ASN A 539 -9.87 9.48 -40.43
C ASN A 539 -9.19 9.50 -39.06
N SER A 540 -9.82 10.14 -38.08
CA SER A 540 -9.38 10.16 -36.69
C SER A 540 -10.40 9.48 -35.77
N ARG A 541 -9.88 8.83 -34.73
CA ARG A 541 -10.64 8.28 -33.60
C ARG A 541 -9.79 8.36 -32.33
N PRO A 542 -10.31 8.88 -31.21
CA PRO A 542 -9.53 9.11 -30.00
C PRO A 542 -8.86 7.84 -29.47
N VAL A 543 -7.65 7.98 -28.96
CA VAL A 543 -6.93 6.92 -28.24
C VAL A 543 -6.89 7.26 -26.75
N VAL A 544 -7.26 6.30 -25.91
CA VAL A 544 -7.24 6.43 -24.45
C VAL A 544 -6.41 5.32 -23.85
N ILE A 545 -5.32 5.67 -23.20
CA ILE A 545 -4.45 4.74 -22.48
C ILE A 545 -4.68 4.97 -20.99
N GLY A 546 -5.08 3.92 -20.28
CA GLY A 546 -5.33 3.91 -18.84
C GLY A 546 -4.10 4.21 -17.99
N ASP A 547 -4.31 4.27 -16.68
CA ASP A 547 -3.25 4.44 -15.70
C ASP A 547 -2.42 3.13 -15.59
N LYS A 548 -1.10 3.25 -15.41
CA LYS A 548 -0.15 2.12 -15.27
C LYS A 548 -0.22 1.12 -16.42
N VAL A 549 -0.30 1.59 -17.66
CA VAL A 549 -0.14 0.73 -18.85
C VAL A 549 1.35 0.58 -19.18
N TRP A 550 1.77 -0.64 -19.52
CA TRP A 550 3.10 -0.90 -20.08
C TRP A 550 3.00 -1.13 -21.58
N LEU A 551 3.57 -0.23 -22.36
CA LEU A 551 3.73 -0.42 -23.80
C LEU A 551 5.12 -0.98 -24.07
N CYS A 552 5.23 -2.26 -24.40
CA CYS A 552 6.51 -2.89 -24.72
C CYS A 552 7.05 -2.41 -26.06
N GLU A 553 8.31 -2.78 -26.34
CA GLU A 553 9.02 -2.33 -27.53
C GLU A 553 8.25 -2.58 -28.85
N GLY A 554 8.23 -1.57 -29.71
CA GLY A 554 7.77 -1.69 -31.09
C GLY A 554 6.26 -1.87 -31.26
N CYS A 555 5.46 -1.80 -30.19
CA CYS A 555 4.02 -1.92 -30.32
C CYS A 555 3.40 -0.68 -31.00
N VAL A 556 2.28 -0.89 -31.68
CA VAL A 556 1.55 0.16 -32.39
C VAL A 556 0.12 0.22 -31.88
N ILE A 557 -0.30 1.40 -31.41
CA ILE A 557 -1.66 1.65 -30.94
C ILE A 557 -2.41 2.41 -32.03
N MET A 558 -3.45 1.78 -32.57
CA MET A 558 -4.23 2.31 -33.70
C MET A 558 -5.39 3.21 -33.25
N PRO A 559 -5.96 4.01 -34.17
CA PRO A 559 -7.02 4.95 -33.85
C PRO A 559 -8.23 4.28 -33.20
N GLY A 560 -8.81 4.91 -32.18
CA GLY A 560 -10.04 4.44 -31.52
C GLY A 560 -9.83 3.43 -30.40
N VAL A 561 -8.59 3.01 -30.15
CA VAL A 561 -8.26 2.04 -29.10
C VAL A 561 -8.35 2.66 -27.71
N LYS A 562 -9.03 1.96 -26.81
CA LYS A 562 -9.01 2.20 -25.37
C LYS A 562 -8.27 1.05 -24.66
N ILE A 563 -7.24 1.38 -23.88
CA ILE A 563 -6.48 0.42 -23.08
C ILE A 563 -6.83 0.66 -21.62
N GLY A 564 -7.31 -0.39 -20.93
CA GLY A 564 -7.66 -0.34 -19.52
C GLY A 564 -6.44 -0.18 -18.60
N ASP A 565 -6.71 0.17 -17.34
CA ASP A 565 -5.66 0.40 -16.34
C ASP A 565 -4.85 -0.89 -16.09
N GLY A 566 -3.54 -0.76 -15.83
CA GLY A 566 -2.68 -1.90 -15.50
C GLY A 566 -2.33 -2.84 -16.67
N ALA A 567 -2.87 -2.64 -17.87
CA ALA A 567 -2.65 -3.53 -19.01
C ALA A 567 -1.21 -3.51 -19.53
N ILE A 568 -0.79 -4.61 -20.15
CA ILE A 568 0.49 -4.73 -20.85
C ILE A 568 0.24 -4.97 -22.32
N VAL A 569 0.86 -4.16 -23.17
CA VAL A 569 0.92 -4.37 -24.62
C VAL A 569 2.27 -4.98 -24.94
N GLY A 570 2.27 -6.23 -25.38
CA GLY A 570 3.45 -7.02 -25.72
C GLY A 570 4.31 -6.41 -26.83
N ALA A 571 5.55 -6.86 -26.92
CA ALA A 571 6.49 -6.35 -27.92
C ALA A 571 5.97 -6.61 -29.34
N HIS A 572 6.12 -5.62 -30.22
CA HIS A 572 5.64 -5.64 -31.61
C HIS A 572 4.14 -5.93 -31.79
N ALA A 573 3.33 -5.76 -30.74
CA ALA A 573 1.89 -5.95 -30.83
C ALA A 573 1.23 -4.85 -31.67
N PHE A 574 0.32 -5.23 -32.56
CA PHE A 574 -0.46 -4.30 -33.40
C PHE A 574 -1.89 -4.20 -32.86
N VAL A 575 -2.14 -3.18 -32.03
CA VAL A 575 -3.37 -3.04 -31.27
C VAL A 575 -4.40 -2.28 -32.08
N THR A 576 -5.44 -2.99 -32.54
CA THR A 576 -6.55 -2.44 -33.35
C THR A 576 -7.90 -2.44 -32.63
N SER A 577 -7.97 -3.07 -31.45
CA SER A 577 -9.17 -3.22 -30.63
C SER A 577 -8.89 -2.82 -29.19
N ASN A 578 -9.95 -2.56 -28.40
CA ASN A 578 -9.81 -2.18 -27.00
C ASN A 578 -9.15 -3.31 -26.19
N VAL A 579 -8.38 -2.92 -25.19
CA VAL A 579 -7.68 -3.83 -24.28
C VAL A 579 -8.31 -3.70 -22.89
N PRO A 580 -8.78 -4.80 -22.27
CA PRO A 580 -9.29 -4.77 -20.91
C PRO A 580 -8.24 -4.29 -19.88
N ALA A 581 -8.69 -3.83 -18.72
CA ALA A 581 -7.79 -3.56 -17.61
C ALA A 581 -7.12 -4.86 -17.15
N HIS A 582 -5.88 -4.78 -16.68
CA HIS A 582 -5.11 -5.94 -16.19
C HIS A 582 -5.00 -7.11 -17.18
N ALA A 583 -5.03 -6.83 -18.48
CA ALA A 583 -4.82 -7.82 -19.53
C ALA A 583 -3.44 -7.67 -20.19
N LEU A 584 -2.84 -8.78 -20.58
CA LEU A 584 -1.69 -8.83 -21.49
C LEU A 584 -2.19 -9.09 -22.91
N VAL A 585 -1.87 -8.20 -23.85
CA VAL A 585 -2.14 -8.43 -25.28
C VAL A 585 -0.86 -8.62 -26.06
N SER A 586 -0.89 -9.50 -27.07
CA SER A 586 0.25 -9.74 -27.96
C SER A 586 -0.23 -10.14 -29.36
N GLY A 587 0.64 -9.98 -30.36
CA GLY A 587 0.39 -10.39 -31.75
C GLY A 587 0.01 -9.24 -32.70
N ASN A 588 -0.20 -9.59 -33.97
CA ASN A 588 -0.60 -8.69 -35.03
C ASN A 588 -1.68 -9.36 -35.90
N PRO A 589 -2.98 -9.04 -35.71
CA PRO A 589 -3.52 -8.12 -34.70
C PRO A 589 -3.33 -8.63 -33.26
N ALA A 590 -3.22 -7.71 -32.31
CA ALA A 590 -3.05 -8.05 -30.91
C ALA A 590 -4.32 -8.67 -30.32
N VAL A 591 -4.16 -9.79 -29.60
CA VAL A 591 -5.22 -10.50 -28.87
C VAL A 591 -4.83 -10.63 -27.40
N VAL A 592 -5.82 -10.79 -26.52
CA VAL A 592 -5.59 -11.09 -25.10
C VAL A 592 -4.94 -12.47 -25.01
N VAL A 593 -3.81 -12.55 -24.32
CA VAL A 593 -3.06 -13.78 -24.07
C VAL A 593 -2.95 -14.12 -22.59
N ASP A 594 -3.22 -13.15 -21.71
CA ASP A 594 -3.28 -13.34 -20.25
C ASP A 594 -4.19 -12.28 -19.60
N GLU A 595 -4.75 -12.61 -18.44
CA GLU A 595 -5.65 -11.75 -17.65
C GLU A 595 -5.21 -11.69 -16.18
N ASP A 596 -5.77 -10.78 -15.39
CA ASP A 596 -5.43 -10.56 -13.98
C ASP A 596 -3.93 -10.26 -13.71
N ILE A 597 -3.25 -9.68 -14.69
CA ILE A 597 -1.82 -9.38 -14.60
C ILE A 597 -1.54 -8.10 -13.81
N LEU A 598 -0.48 -8.15 -13.00
CA LEU A 598 0.03 -7.03 -12.22
C LEU A 598 1.51 -6.83 -12.52
N TRP A 599 1.91 -5.59 -12.79
CA TRP A 599 3.30 -5.25 -13.10
C TRP A 599 3.75 -3.99 -12.38
N LYS A 600 5.08 -3.88 -12.22
CA LYS A 600 5.74 -2.79 -11.48
C LYS A 600 7.02 -2.37 -12.18
N TYR A 601 7.29 -1.05 -12.22
CA TYR A 601 8.52 -0.44 -12.76
C TYR A 601 9.45 0.09 -11.68
#